data_AF-A0A1R2CCC1-F1
#
_entry.id   AF-A0A1R2CCC1-F1
#
_cell.length_a   1.000
_cell.length_b   1.000
_cell.length_c   1.000
_cell.angle_alpha   90.00
_cell.angle_beta   90.00
_cell.angle_gamma   90.00
#
_symmetry.space_group_name_H-M   'P 1'
#
loop_
_entity.id
_entity.type
_entity.pdbx_description
1 polymer ?
#
loop_
_entity_poly.entity_id
_entity_poly.type
_entity_poly.pdbx_seq_one_letter_code
_entity_poly.pdbx_strand_id
1 'polypeptide(L)'
;MFEDIAQNFENNGISSESIKTGLIVFSLIHLAWVLTLWILCYFFNPTKTVLSRIPIKYIKDKMNQASTDVNNGRLYNLVPKRLRGKVFFALCESWVIKAVTAPLILPIKIWLTIIIVAE
;
A
#
# COMPACT_ATOMS: atom_id res chain seq x y z
N MET A 1 -26.25 -0.39 11.03
CA MET A 1 -25.25 0.42 10.27
C MET A 1 -24.99 -0.12 8.87
N PHE A 2 -24.49 -1.35 8.67
CA PHE A 2 -24.35 -1.92 7.32
C PHE A 2 -25.72 -2.26 6.69
N GLU A 3 -26.67 -2.73 7.50
CA GLU A 3 -28.06 -3.01 7.08
C GLU A 3 -28.78 -1.74 6.64
N ASP A 4 -28.66 -0.63 7.39
CA ASP A 4 -29.27 0.66 7.00
C ASP A 4 -28.74 1.19 5.66
N ILE A 5 -27.46 0.96 5.37
CA ILE A 5 -26.83 1.37 4.12
C ILE A 5 -27.34 0.48 2.98
N ALA A 6 -27.34 -0.84 3.16
CA ALA A 6 -27.83 -1.80 2.16
C ALA A 6 -29.31 -1.54 1.83
N GLN A 7 -30.13 -1.27 2.84
CA GLN A 7 -31.56 -1.01 2.68
C GLN A 7 -31.82 0.34 1.96
N ASN A 8 -30.99 1.36 2.20
CA ASN A 8 -31.03 2.60 1.43
C ASN A 8 -30.62 2.40 -0.04
N PHE A 9 -29.69 1.49 -0.33
CA PHE A 9 -29.31 1.18 -1.71
C PHE A 9 -30.36 0.35 -2.44
N GLU A 10 -30.98 -0.62 -1.77
CA GLU A 10 -32.12 -1.38 -2.31
C GLU A 10 -33.31 -0.47 -2.63
N ASN A 11 -33.60 0.51 -1.76
CA ASN A 11 -34.62 1.53 -2.00
C ASN A 11 -34.33 2.42 -3.22
N ASN A 12 -33.07 2.50 -3.66
CA ASN A 12 -32.65 3.22 -4.87
C ASN A 12 -32.45 2.30 -6.09
N GLY A 13 -32.91 1.04 -6.02
CA GLY A 13 -32.85 0.09 -7.13
C GLY A 13 -31.49 -0.58 -7.32
N ILE A 14 -30.57 -0.45 -6.36
CA ILE A 14 -29.26 -1.11 -6.40
C ILE A 14 -29.36 -2.41 -5.60
N SER A 15 -29.18 -3.54 -6.26
CA SER A 15 -29.25 -4.83 -5.59
C SER A 15 -28.14 -4.98 -4.53
N SER A 16 -28.48 -5.52 -3.35
CA SER A 16 -27.50 -5.83 -2.30
C SER A 16 -26.38 -6.75 -2.78
N GLU A 17 -26.64 -7.58 -3.79
CA GLU A 17 -25.66 -8.46 -4.41
C GLU A 17 -24.61 -7.68 -5.22
N SER A 18 -25.03 -6.67 -6.00
CA SER A 18 -24.14 -5.77 -6.73
C SER A 18 -23.22 -4.98 -5.79
N ILE A 19 -23.71 -4.58 -4.60
CA ILE A 19 -22.91 -3.88 -3.59
C ILE A 19 -21.82 -4.79 -3.02
N LYS A 20 -22.18 -6.03 -2.67
CA LYS A 20 -21.20 -7.02 -2.15
C LYS A 20 -20.12 -7.30 -3.18
N THR A 21 -20.49 -7.54 -4.43
CA THR A 21 -19.55 -7.77 -5.53
C THR A 21 -18.64 -6.57 -5.73
N GLY A 22 -19.18 -5.34 -5.76
CA GLY A 22 -18.38 -4.13 -5.87
C GLY A 22 -17.40 -3.93 -4.71
N LEU A 23 -17.79 -4.26 -3.49
CA LEU A 23 -16.93 -4.14 -2.31
C LEU A 23 -15.78 -5.16 -2.35
N ILE A 24 -16.05 -6.39 -2.82
CA ILE A 24 -15.02 -7.42 -3.05
C ILE A 24 -14.05 -6.96 -4.14
N VAL A 25 -14.55 -6.52 -5.29
CA VAL A 25 -13.71 -6.04 -6.40
C VAL A 25 -12.86 -4.84 -5.97
N PHE A 26 -13.44 -3.86 -5.27
CA PHE A 26 -12.71 -2.71 -4.75
C PHE A 26 -11.59 -3.09 -3.78
N SER A 27 -11.82 -4.12 -2.96
CA SER A 27 -10.85 -4.66 -2.01
C SER A 27 -9.71 -5.38 -2.73
N LEU A 28 -10.03 -6.17 -3.77
CA LEU A 28 -9.04 -6.85 -4.60
C LEU A 28 -8.15 -5.85 -5.35
N ILE A 29 -8.73 -4.81 -5.96
CA ILE A 29 -7.98 -3.73 -6.60
C ILE A 29 -7.09 -3.03 -5.57
N HIS A 30 -7.58 -2.82 -4.34
CA HIS A 30 -6.76 -2.25 -3.27
C HIS A 30 -5.56 -3.12 -2.93
N LEU A 31 -5.78 -4.41 -2.75
CA LEU A 31 -4.74 -5.36 -2.39
C LEU A 31 -3.69 -5.44 -3.51
N ALA A 32 -4.13 -5.55 -4.76
CA ALA A 32 -3.25 -5.58 -5.93
C ALA A 32 -2.39 -4.30 -6.02
N TRP A 33 -2.99 -3.13 -5.80
CA TRP A 33 -2.26 -1.85 -5.77
C TRP A 33 -1.20 -1.82 -4.67
N VAL A 34 -1.58 -2.18 -3.43
CA VAL A 34 -0.65 -2.15 -2.29
C VAL A 34 0.50 -3.13 -2.48
N LEU A 35 0.23 -4.35 -2.95
CA LEU A 35 1.25 -5.34 -3.24
C LEU A 35 2.19 -4.89 -4.36
N THR A 36 1.64 -4.34 -5.45
CA THR A 36 2.43 -3.80 -6.56
C THR A 36 3.36 -2.69 -6.07
N LEU A 37 2.83 -1.76 -5.28
CA LEU A 37 3.60 -0.65 -4.73
C LEU A 37 4.72 -1.13 -3.80
N TRP A 38 4.42 -2.09 -2.92
CA TRP A 38 5.42 -2.68 -2.03
C TRP A 38 6.53 -3.41 -2.80
N ILE A 39 6.17 -4.19 -3.82
CA ILE A 39 7.13 -4.88 -4.70
C ILE A 39 8.00 -3.86 -5.45
N LEU A 40 7.40 -2.80 -5.99
CA LEU A 40 8.14 -1.73 -6.67
C LEU A 40 9.13 -1.05 -5.72
N CYS A 41 8.71 -0.66 -4.52
CA CYS A 41 9.61 -0.10 -3.51
C CYS A 41 10.73 -1.08 -3.13
N TYR A 42 10.42 -2.38 -3.04
CA TYR A 42 11.43 -3.40 -2.77
C TYR A 42 12.50 -3.50 -3.87
N PHE A 43 12.12 -3.46 -5.15
CA PHE A 43 13.07 -3.56 -6.25
C PHE A 43 13.83 -2.26 -6.50
N PHE A 44 13.12 -1.12 -6.57
CA PHE A 44 13.71 0.17 -6.92
C PHE A 44 14.40 0.87 -5.75
N ASN A 45 13.98 0.59 -4.51
CA ASN A 45 14.50 1.18 -3.28
C ASN A 45 14.72 2.71 -3.40
N PRO A 46 13.64 3.46 -3.69
CA PRO A 46 13.70 4.87 -4.04
C PRO A 46 14.40 5.71 -2.97
N THR A 47 14.22 5.42 -1.68
CA THR A 47 14.87 6.19 -0.60
C THR A 47 16.37 6.02 -0.63
N LYS A 48 16.88 4.79 -0.83
CA LYS A 48 18.34 4.59 -0.97
C LYS A 48 18.86 5.32 -2.21
N THR A 49 18.12 5.29 -3.31
CA THR A 49 18.50 5.97 -4.56
C THR A 49 18.55 7.48 -4.38
N VAL A 50 17.53 8.09 -3.78
CA VAL A 50 17.46 9.53 -3.51
C VAL A 50 18.53 9.95 -2.50
N LEU A 51 18.66 9.24 -1.39
CA LEU A 51 19.61 9.59 -0.33
C LEU A 51 21.07 9.36 -0.75
N SER A 52 21.36 8.43 -1.66
CA SER A 52 22.72 8.26 -2.20
C SER A 52 23.20 9.47 -3.01
N ARG A 53 22.28 10.31 -3.52
CA ARG A 53 22.59 11.53 -4.27
C ARG A 53 22.75 12.75 -3.37
N ILE A 54 22.40 12.65 -2.08
CA ILE A 54 22.50 13.74 -1.12
C ILE A 54 23.80 13.53 -0.30
N PRO A 55 24.85 14.35 -0.48
CA PRO A 55 26.15 14.16 0.19
C PRO A 55 26.13 14.61 1.66
N ILE A 56 25.05 14.34 2.40
CA ILE A 56 24.92 14.72 3.80
C ILE A 56 25.26 13.52 4.69
N LYS A 57 26.45 13.56 5.31
CA LYS A 57 26.97 12.51 6.20
C LYS A 57 25.97 12.10 7.29
N TYR A 58 25.31 13.08 7.91
CA TYR A 58 24.31 12.85 8.96
C TYR A 58 23.16 11.93 8.51
N ILE A 59 22.65 12.13 7.29
CA ILE A 59 21.53 11.33 6.77
C ILE A 59 21.97 9.90 6.48
N LYS A 60 23.18 9.73 5.96
CA LYS A 60 23.78 8.42 5.71
C LYS A 60 23.99 7.63 7.01
N ASP A 61 24.47 8.29 8.05
CA ASP A 61 24.71 7.67 9.36
C ASP A 61 23.38 7.27 10.03
N LYS A 62 22.35 8.12 9.95
CA LYS A 62 20.99 7.80 10.42
C LYS A 62 20.37 6.62 9.68
N MET A 63 20.57 6.52 8.37
CA MET A 63 20.08 5.38 7.59
C MET A 63 20.76 4.07 7.98
N ASN A 64 22.08 4.10 8.20
CA ASN A 64 22.83 2.93 8.65
C ASN A 64 22.41 2.49 10.05
N GLN A 65 22.17 3.44 10.96
CA GLN A 65 21.65 3.17 12.29
C GLN A 65 20.27 2.50 12.22
N ALA A 66 19.33 3.07 11.47
CA ALA A 66 18.00 2.50 11.29
C ALA A 66 18.02 1.08 10.68
N SER A 67 18.90 0.84 9.70
CA SER A 67 19.08 -0.50 9.12
C SER A 67 19.59 -1.51 10.16
N THR A 68 20.50 -1.08 11.03
CA THR A 68 21.06 -1.91 12.11
C THR A 68 19.99 -2.24 13.15
N ASP A 69 19.20 -1.26 13.56
CA ASP A 69 18.11 -1.42 14.53
C ASP A 69 17.04 -2.40 14.01
N VAL A 70 16.66 -2.28 12.74
CA VAL A 70 15.69 -3.18 12.09
C VAL A 70 16.22 -4.60 12.00
N ASN A 71 17.50 -4.79 11.67
CA ASN A 71 18.11 -6.11 11.58
C ASN A 71 18.17 -6.83 12.95
N ASN A 72 18.32 -6.05 14.03
CA ASN A 72 18.37 -6.54 15.41
C ASN A 72 16.97 -6.68 16.05
N GLY A 73 15.93 -6.09 15.46
CA GLY A 73 14.55 -6.16 15.94
C GLY A 73 13.95 -7.57 15.87
N ARG A 74 13.21 -7.96 16.92
CA ARG A 74 12.51 -9.27 17.01
C ARG A 74 11.31 -9.40 16.07
N LEU A 75 10.68 -8.28 15.69
CA LEU A 75 9.49 -8.23 14.83
C LEU A 75 9.71 -8.84 13.44
N TYR A 76 10.95 -8.88 12.95
CA TYR A 76 11.28 -9.34 11.61
C TYR A 76 12.01 -10.68 11.62
N ASN A 77 11.84 -11.48 12.68
CA ASN A 77 12.54 -12.76 12.81
C ASN A 77 12.18 -13.79 11.73
N LEU A 78 10.99 -13.67 11.12
CA LEU A 78 10.54 -14.48 9.99
C LEU A 78 11.23 -14.11 8.66
N VAL A 79 11.85 -12.93 8.58
CA VAL A 79 12.57 -12.47 7.39
C VAL A 79 14.08 -12.71 7.57
N PRO A 80 14.81 -13.21 6.56
CA PRO A 80 16.25 -13.40 6.65
C PRO A 80 16.96 -12.09 7.03
N LYS A 81 17.91 -12.13 7.99
CA LYS A 81 18.60 -10.93 8.51
C LYS A 81 19.14 -10.01 7.41
N ARG A 82 19.65 -10.58 6.32
CA ARG A 82 20.19 -9.83 5.16
C ARG A 82 19.12 -9.00 4.41
N LEU A 83 17.85 -9.40 4.50
CA LEU A 83 16.73 -8.79 3.78
C LEU A 83 15.82 -7.94 4.67
N ARG A 84 15.93 -8.04 6.01
CA ARG A 84 15.05 -7.34 6.97
C ARG A 84 15.01 -5.83 6.73
N GLY A 85 16.17 -5.18 6.70
CA GLY A 85 16.24 -3.75 6.38
C GLY A 85 15.56 -3.41 5.06
N LYS A 86 15.83 -4.16 3.99
CA LYS A 86 15.27 -3.92 2.66
C LYS A 86 13.74 -4.07 2.64
N VAL A 87 13.21 -5.11 3.29
CA VAL A 87 11.76 -5.36 3.39
C VAL A 87 11.07 -4.26 4.18
N PHE A 88 11.65 -3.87 5.32
CA PHE A 88 11.10 -2.84 6.18
C PHE A 88 11.07 -1.48 5.49
N PHE A 89 12.19 -1.06 4.89
CA PHE A 89 12.25 0.21 4.16
C PHE A 89 11.27 0.22 2.99
N ALA A 90 11.17 -0.85 2.21
CA ALA A 90 10.19 -0.96 1.13
C ALA A 90 8.74 -0.82 1.62
N LEU A 91 8.44 -1.36 2.80
CA LEU A 91 7.12 -1.26 3.42
C LEU A 91 6.84 0.18 3.85
N CYS A 92 7.78 0.84 4.54
CA CYS A 92 7.66 2.25 4.90
C CYS A 92 7.52 3.17 3.67
N GLU A 93 8.34 2.96 2.64
CA GLU A 93 8.28 3.70 1.38
C GLU A 93 6.92 3.55 0.70
N SER A 94 6.41 2.31 0.62
CA SER A 94 5.10 2.05 0.02
C SER A 94 3.97 2.77 0.76
N TRP A 95 4.05 2.89 2.09
CA TRP A 95 3.06 3.63 2.88
C TRP A 95 3.08 5.13 2.59
N VAL A 96 4.27 5.72 2.48
CA VAL A 96 4.41 7.14 2.14
C VAL A 96 3.88 7.41 0.74
N ILE A 97 4.28 6.60 -0.26
CA ILE A 97 3.81 6.78 -1.64
C ILE A 97 2.30 6.56 -1.72
N LYS A 98 1.75 5.57 -1.00
CA LYS A 98 0.29 5.35 -0.92
C LYS A 98 -0.43 6.58 -0.38
N ALA A 99 0.08 7.22 0.67
CA ALA A 99 -0.52 8.43 1.23
C ALA A 99 -0.48 9.60 0.22
N VAL A 100 0.65 9.81 -0.44
CA VAL A 100 0.82 10.89 -1.44
C VAL A 100 -0.04 10.65 -2.68
N THR A 101 -0.18 9.40 -3.12
CA THR A 101 -0.94 9.04 -4.33
C THR A 101 -2.43 8.78 -4.07
N ALA A 102 -2.86 8.72 -2.80
CA ALA A 102 -4.25 8.45 -2.43
C ALA A 102 -5.29 9.34 -3.14
N PRO A 103 -5.09 10.67 -3.28
CA PRO A 103 -6.06 11.54 -3.95
C PRO A 103 -6.29 11.20 -5.42
N LEU A 104 -5.27 10.66 -6.10
CA LEU A 104 -5.35 10.26 -7.51
C LEU A 104 -5.83 8.83 -7.67
N ILE A 105 -5.39 7.92 -6.79
CA ILE A 105 -5.69 6.50 -6.89
C ILE A 105 -7.13 6.20 -6.46
N LEU A 106 -7.67 6.91 -5.48
CA LEU A 106 -9.04 6.67 -5.02
C LEU A 106 -10.10 6.78 -6.15
N PRO A 107 -10.15 7.85 -6.96
CA PRO A 107 -11.12 7.93 -8.07
C PRO A 107 -10.87 6.86 -9.14
N ILE A 108 -9.61 6.54 -9.46
CA ILE A 108 -9.28 5.46 -10.41
C ILE A 108 -9.80 4.11 -9.91
N LYS A 109 -9.64 3.80 -8.62
CA LYS A 109 -10.15 2.57 -8.03
C LYS A 109 -11.67 2.48 -8.09
N ILE A 110 -12.36 3.59 -7.79
CA ILE A 110 -13.82 3.66 -7.86
C ILE A 110 -14.28 3.42 -9.31
N TRP A 111 -13.66 4.12 -10.27
CA TRP A 111 -13.95 3.97 -11.69
C TRP A 111 -13.73 2.54 -12.21
N LEU A 112 -12.59 1.93 -11.89
CA LEU A 112 -12.31 0.52 -12.24
C LEU A 112 -13.30 -0.45 -11.62
N THR A 113 -13.72 -0.20 -10.38
CA THR A 113 -14.72 -1.04 -9.70
C THR A 113 -16.07 -0.95 -10.42
N ILE A 114 -16.48 0.26 -10.83
CA ILE A 114 -17.73 0.46 -11.58
C ILE A 114 -17.68 -0.30 -12.90
N ILE A 115 -16.59 -0.20 -13.67
CA ILE A 115 -16.45 -0.89 -14.96
C ILE A 115 -16.56 -2.41 -14.79
N ILE A 116 -15.79 -2.98 -13.86
CA ILE A 116 -15.72 -4.45 -13.66
C ILE A 116 -17.04 -5.03 -13.15
N VAL A 117 -17.86 -4.25 -12.44
CA VAL A 117 -19.16 -4.70 -11.92
C VAL A 117 -20.29 -4.44 -12.92
N ALA A 118 -20.11 -3.50 -13.86
CA ALA A 118 -21.10 -3.17 -14.88
C ALA A 118 -21.01 -4.05 -16.13
N GLU A 119 -19.87 -4.71 -16.36
CA GLU A 119 -19.71 -5.84 -17.30
C GLU A 119 -20.22 -7.16 -16.69
#